data_AF-A0A8S3F280-F1
#
_entry.id   AF-A0A8S3F280-F1
#
_cell.length_a   1.000
_cell.length_b   1.000
_cell.length_c   1.000
_cell.angle_alpha   90.00
_cell.angle_beta   90.00
_cell.angle_gamma   90.00
#
_symmetry.space_group_name_H-M   'P 1'
#
loop_
_entity.id
_entity.type
_entity.pdbx_description
1 polymer ?
#
loop_
_entity_poly.entity_id
_entity_poly.type
_entity_poly.pdbx_seq_one_letter_code
_entity_poly.pdbx_strand_id
1 'polypeptide(L)'
;MLEFYDRTVALFAAQILRQRTDKIRASIIIHLFSVVQHLYIKNHDIHSIRIILATFDHPSIFRLRNTWRIFRIQKPKFYTALKYLWNVLGQKNNWEDYHLWLEQKFIKDCLNKKQPMLLFIGYLLSKMIIDHYRYYTISSHSKTSTLSRVHMTLIDYVKSSPKNYQ
;
A
#
# COMPACT_ATOMS: atom_id res chain seq x y z
N MET A 1 6.81 -2.08 13.95
CA MET A 1 5.95 -2.46 12.81
C MET A 1 6.35 -1.77 11.52
N LEU A 2 6.37 -0.43 11.44
CA LEU A 2 6.83 0.26 10.22
C LEU A 2 8.28 -0.05 9.85
N GLU A 3 9.18 -0.05 10.84
CA GLU A 3 10.57 -0.46 10.60
C GLU A 3 10.69 -1.92 10.12
N PHE A 4 9.86 -2.81 10.65
CA PHE A 4 9.79 -4.20 10.20
C PHE A 4 9.30 -4.30 8.74
N TYR A 5 8.33 -3.47 8.37
CA TYR A 5 7.82 -3.36 7.01
C TYR A 5 8.96 -2.96 6.06
N ASP A 6 9.67 -1.86 6.34
CA ASP A 6 10.74 -1.34 5.46
C ASP A 6 11.91 -2.32 5.35
N ARG A 7 12.35 -2.89 6.47
CA ARG A 7 13.45 -3.88 6.49
C ARG A 7 13.08 -5.13 5.68
N THR A 8 11.84 -5.61 5.80
CA THR A 8 11.40 -6.80 5.07
C THR A 8 11.26 -6.53 3.58
N VAL A 9 10.74 -5.36 3.18
CA VAL A 9 10.69 -4.94 1.77
C VAL A 9 12.10 -4.89 1.17
N ALA A 10 13.04 -4.24 1.87
CA ALA A 10 14.42 -4.14 1.43
C ALA A 10 15.10 -5.52 1.34
N LEU A 11 14.84 -6.41 2.31
CA LEU A 11 15.37 -7.77 2.31
C LEU A 11 14.89 -8.56 1.09
N PHE A 12 13.58 -8.58 0.82
CA PHE A 12 13.04 -9.30 -0.34
C PHE A 12 13.54 -8.71 -1.66
N ALA A 13 13.61 -7.38 -1.76
CA ALA A 13 14.15 -6.73 -2.95
C ALA A 13 15.62 -7.13 -3.17
N ALA A 14 16.45 -7.12 -2.12
CA ALA A 14 17.83 -7.57 -2.18
C ALA A 14 17.95 -9.04 -2.58
N GLN A 15 17.09 -9.91 -2.06
CA GLN A 15 17.08 -11.34 -2.41
C GLN A 15 16.79 -11.58 -3.90
N ILE A 16 15.87 -10.82 -4.49
CA ILE A 16 15.60 -10.87 -5.93
C ILE A 16 16.80 -10.30 -6.72
N LEU A 17 17.31 -9.14 -6.34
CA LEU A 17 18.37 -8.45 -7.10
C LEU A 17 19.71 -9.19 -7.09
N ARG A 18 20.02 -9.96 -6.04
CA ARG A 18 21.25 -10.75 -5.94
C ARG A 18 21.33 -11.91 -6.94
N GLN A 19 20.22 -12.33 -7.53
CA GLN A 19 20.22 -13.49 -8.41
C GLN A 19 20.77 -13.16 -9.80
N ARG A 20 21.60 -14.06 -10.32
CA ARG A 20 22.33 -13.87 -11.58
C ARG A 20 21.43 -13.86 -12.81
N THR A 21 20.37 -14.67 -12.84
CA THR A 21 19.54 -14.86 -14.05
C THR A 21 18.11 -14.39 -13.85
N ASP A 22 17.48 -13.91 -14.93
CA ASP A 22 16.05 -13.54 -14.93
C ASP A 22 15.14 -14.72 -14.55
N LYS A 23 15.53 -15.95 -14.90
CA LYS A 23 14.77 -17.17 -14.56
C LYS A 23 14.74 -17.41 -13.05
N ILE A 24 15.89 -17.27 -12.37
CA ILE A 24 15.96 -17.44 -10.92
C ILE A 24 15.20 -16.31 -10.21
N ARG A 25 15.36 -15.06 -10.67
CA ARG A 25 14.57 -13.93 -10.15
C ARG A 25 13.06 -14.17 -10.27
N ALA A 26 12.60 -14.64 -11.42
CA ALA A 26 11.20 -14.94 -11.65
C ALA A 26 10.71 -16.06 -10.74
N SER A 27 11.53 -17.09 -10.51
CA SER A 27 11.23 -18.17 -9.56
C SER A 27 11.01 -17.65 -8.13
N ILE A 28 11.86 -16.71 -7.67
CA ILE A 28 11.69 -16.07 -6.36
C ILE A 28 10.38 -15.27 -6.31
N ILE A 29 10.05 -14.49 -7.34
CA ILE A 29 8.79 -13.75 -7.42
C ILE A 29 7.59 -14.70 -7.35
N ILE A 30 7.65 -15.84 -8.06
CA ILE A 30 6.61 -16.88 -8.02
C ILE A 30 6.47 -17.42 -6.60
N HIS A 31 7.58 -17.72 -5.94
CA HIS A 31 7.58 -18.24 -4.56
C HIS A 31 6.96 -17.23 -3.59
N LEU A 32 7.39 -15.97 -3.64
CA LEU A 32 6.82 -14.89 -2.83
C LEU A 32 5.31 -14.72 -3.11
N PHE A 33 4.86 -14.87 -4.35
CA PHE A 33 3.44 -14.81 -4.66
C PHE A 33 2.65 -16.02 -4.13
N SER A 34 3.25 -17.22 -4.11
CA SER A 34 2.64 -18.37 -3.43
C SER A 34 2.46 -18.10 -1.93
N VAL A 35 3.42 -17.42 -1.30
CA VAL A 35 3.28 -16.98 0.10
C VAL A 35 2.11 -15.99 0.24
N VAL A 36 1.96 -15.04 -0.69
CA VAL A 36 0.78 -14.12 -0.71
C VAL A 36 -0.54 -14.89 -0.73
N GLN A 37 -0.66 -15.94 -1.56
CA GLN A 37 -1.88 -16.75 -1.59
C GLN A 37 -2.14 -17.44 -0.24
N HIS A 38 -1.09 -17.96 0.40
CA HIS A 38 -1.21 -18.58 1.71
C HIS A 38 -1.64 -17.57 2.78
N LEU A 39 -1.00 -16.41 2.82
CA LEU A 39 -1.36 -15.32 3.75
C LEU A 39 -2.80 -14.86 3.55
N TYR A 40 -3.26 -14.79 2.30
CA TYR A 40 -4.63 -14.38 1.97
C TYR A 40 -5.67 -15.42 2.40
N ILE A 41 -5.44 -16.70 2.06
CA ILE A 41 -6.44 -17.77 2.23
C ILE A 41 -6.46 -18.31 3.66
N LYS A 42 -5.29 -18.46 4.28
CA LYS A 42 -5.16 -19.14 5.58
C LYS A 42 -5.12 -18.16 6.74
N ASN A 43 -4.37 -17.07 6.59
CA ASN A 43 -4.04 -16.22 7.74
C ASN A 43 -4.80 -14.90 7.76
N HIS A 44 -5.44 -14.51 6.65
CA HIS A 44 -6.10 -13.22 6.50
C HIS A 44 -5.17 -12.06 6.92
N ASP A 45 -3.88 -12.19 6.56
CA ASP A 45 -2.82 -11.26 6.93
C ASP A 45 -2.53 -10.29 5.78
N ILE A 46 -3.25 -9.18 5.78
CA ILE A 46 -3.13 -8.14 4.76
C ILE A 46 -1.87 -7.30 4.96
N HIS A 47 -1.37 -7.17 6.20
CA HIS A 47 -0.15 -6.43 6.46
C HIS A 47 1.05 -7.09 5.76
N SER A 48 1.22 -8.39 5.92
CA SER A 48 2.30 -9.15 5.30
C SER A 48 2.15 -9.25 3.77
N ILE A 49 0.91 -9.35 3.27
CA ILE A 49 0.66 -9.26 1.82
C ILE A 49 1.14 -7.90 1.27
N ARG A 50 0.86 -6.80 1.99
CA ARG A 50 1.25 -5.46 1.55
C ARG A 50 2.77 -5.30 1.53
N ILE A 51 3.51 -5.93 2.44
CA ILE A 51 4.99 -5.97 2.42
C ILE A 51 5.49 -6.62 1.11
N ILE A 52 4.95 -7.77 0.74
CA ILE A 52 5.36 -8.47 -0.49
C ILE A 52 5.00 -7.64 -1.72
N LEU A 53 3.80 -7.06 -1.77
CA LEU A 53 3.41 -6.19 -2.89
C LEU A 53 4.30 -4.95 -3.00
N ALA A 54 4.64 -4.32 -1.88
CA ALA A 54 5.55 -3.18 -1.87
C ALA A 54 6.96 -3.53 -2.36
N THR A 55 7.41 -4.76 -2.10
CA THR A 55 8.65 -5.28 -2.70
C THR A 55 8.56 -5.30 -4.22
N PHE A 56 7.41 -5.70 -4.78
CA PHE A 56 7.20 -5.73 -6.23
C PHE A 56 7.03 -4.33 -6.83
N ASP A 57 6.45 -3.40 -6.05
CA ASP A 57 6.32 -1.98 -6.40
C ASP A 57 7.65 -1.23 -6.35
N HIS A 58 8.64 -1.77 -5.63
CA HIS A 58 9.94 -1.13 -5.46
C HIS A 58 10.57 -0.87 -6.84
N PRO A 59 11.03 0.36 -7.16
CA PRO A 59 11.47 0.73 -8.52
C PRO A 59 12.54 -0.20 -9.09
N SER A 60 13.49 -0.64 -8.24
CA SER A 60 14.55 -1.57 -8.62
C SER A 60 14.04 -2.95 -9.06
N ILE A 61 12.89 -3.39 -8.56
CA ILE A 61 12.24 -4.66 -8.91
C ILE A 61 11.28 -4.47 -10.07
N PHE A 62 10.45 -3.43 -10.03
CA PHE A 62 9.46 -3.12 -11.06
C PHE A 62 10.10 -2.98 -12.46
N ARG A 63 11.31 -2.42 -12.54
CA ARG A 63 12.04 -2.23 -13.81
C ARG A 63 12.55 -3.52 -14.47
N LEU A 64 12.51 -4.68 -13.81
CA LEU A 64 13.05 -5.95 -14.32
C LEU A 64 12.16 -6.60 -15.39
N ARG A 65 12.04 -5.96 -16.57
CA ARG A 65 11.09 -6.32 -17.64
C ARG A 65 11.17 -7.80 -18.06
N ASN A 66 12.37 -8.35 -18.21
CA ASN A 66 12.56 -9.75 -18.62
C ASN A 66 12.10 -10.73 -17.54
N THR A 67 12.42 -10.44 -16.28
CA THR A 67 11.97 -11.22 -15.13
C THR A 67 10.43 -11.24 -15.06
N TRP A 68 9.79 -10.08 -15.17
CA TRP A 68 8.32 -9.97 -15.19
C TRP A 68 7.67 -10.67 -16.38
N ARG A 69 8.30 -10.62 -17.56
CA ARG A 69 7.84 -11.35 -18.75
C ARG A 69 7.86 -12.86 -18.50
N ILE A 70 8.94 -13.40 -17.93
CA ILE A 70 9.05 -14.82 -17.58
C ILE A 70 7.97 -15.21 -16.57
N PHE A 71 7.78 -14.43 -15.50
CA PHE A 71 6.73 -14.65 -14.51
C PHE A 71 5.34 -14.73 -15.16
N ARG A 72 5.01 -13.77 -16.02
CA ARG A 72 3.72 -13.70 -16.73
C ARG A 72 3.49 -14.93 -17.62
N ILE A 73 4.52 -15.41 -18.31
CA ILE A 73 4.43 -16.58 -19.19
C ILE A 73 4.27 -17.86 -18.35
N GLN A 74 5.05 -18.02 -17.28
CA GLN A 74 5.04 -19.22 -16.46
C GLN A 74 3.80 -19.35 -15.57
N LYS A 75 3.30 -18.23 -15.03
CA LYS A 75 2.19 -18.19 -14.07
C LYS A 75 1.18 -17.09 -14.43
N PRO A 76 0.46 -17.20 -15.56
CA PRO A 76 -0.47 -16.17 -16.02
C PRO A 76 -1.58 -15.88 -15.00
N LYS A 77 -2.12 -16.91 -14.34
CA LYS A 77 -3.15 -16.75 -13.29
C LYS A 77 -2.62 -15.95 -12.09
N PHE A 78 -1.37 -16.18 -11.68
CA PHE A 78 -0.76 -15.44 -10.57
C PHE A 78 -0.54 -13.98 -10.96
N TYR A 79 -0.09 -13.74 -12.20
CA TYR A 79 0.08 -12.38 -12.71
C TYR A 79 -1.25 -11.60 -12.76
N THR A 80 -2.36 -12.25 -13.16
CA THR A 80 -3.70 -11.62 -13.10
C THR A 80 -4.12 -11.33 -11.67
N ALA A 81 -3.92 -12.26 -10.73
CA ALA A 81 -4.22 -12.05 -9.32
C ALA A 81 -3.35 -10.92 -8.71
N LEU A 82 -2.09 -10.83 -9.11
CA LEU A 82 -1.19 -9.75 -8.70
C LEU A 82 -1.72 -8.38 -9.14
N LYS A 83 -2.16 -8.25 -10.39
CA LYS A 83 -2.78 -7.01 -10.88
C LYS A 83 -4.02 -6.62 -10.08
N TYR A 84 -4.87 -7.58 -9.76
CA TYR A 84 -6.04 -7.35 -8.91
C TYR A 84 -5.61 -6.83 -7.53
N LEU A 85 -4.65 -7.48 -6.90
CA LEU A 85 -4.13 -7.08 -5.58
C LEU A 85 -3.48 -5.70 -5.61
N TRP A 86 -2.73 -5.35 -6.67
CA TRP A 86 -2.18 -4.00 -6.83
C TRP A 86 -3.25 -2.93 -6.97
N ASN A 87 -4.35 -3.23 -7.66
CA ASN A 87 -5.45 -2.29 -7.78
C ASN A 87 -6.14 -2.07 -6.43
N VAL A 88 -6.45 -3.15 -5.71
CA VAL A 88 -7.24 -3.07 -4.47
C VAL A 88 -6.41 -2.61 -3.27
N LEU A 89 -5.18 -3.12 -3.12
CA LEU A 89 -4.29 -2.83 -1.98
C LEU A 89 -3.31 -1.69 -2.28
N GLY A 90 -3.43 -1.06 -3.46
CA GLY A 90 -2.66 0.11 -3.85
C GLY A 90 -3.10 1.37 -3.11
N GLN A 91 -2.27 2.41 -3.16
CA GLN A 91 -2.57 3.73 -2.59
C GLN A 91 -3.42 4.62 -3.50
N LYS A 92 -4.00 4.05 -4.57
CA LYS A 92 -4.81 4.80 -5.52
C LYS A 92 -6.00 5.44 -4.80
N ASN A 93 -6.33 6.68 -5.17
CA ASN A 93 -7.43 7.45 -4.59
C ASN A 93 -7.42 7.49 -3.05
N ASN A 94 -6.23 7.65 -2.44
CA ASN A 94 -6.08 7.73 -0.99
C ASN A 94 -6.70 6.52 -0.24
N TRP A 95 -6.44 5.31 -0.75
CA TRP A 95 -6.91 4.04 -0.16
C TRP A 95 -8.43 3.80 -0.27
N GLU A 96 -9.15 4.52 -1.12
CA GLU A 96 -10.61 4.32 -1.28
C GLU A 96 -10.96 2.89 -1.73
N ASP A 97 -10.25 2.36 -2.73
CA ASP A 97 -10.44 0.98 -3.21
C ASP A 97 -10.16 -0.04 -2.09
N TYR A 98 -9.13 0.21 -1.29
CA TYR A 98 -8.79 -0.63 -0.14
C TYR A 98 -9.88 -0.57 0.93
N HIS A 99 -10.38 0.62 1.24
CA HIS A 99 -11.42 0.85 2.22
C HIS A 99 -12.73 0.16 1.85
N LEU A 100 -13.19 0.35 0.61
CA LEU A 100 -14.41 -0.29 0.10
C LEU A 100 -14.29 -1.81 0.13
N TRP A 101 -13.17 -2.36 -0.36
CA TRP A 101 -12.93 -3.79 -0.31
C TRP A 101 -12.88 -4.33 1.14
N LEU A 102 -12.26 -3.58 2.04
CA LEU A 102 -12.13 -3.95 3.45
C LEU A 102 -13.50 -4.05 4.12
N GLU A 103 -14.34 -3.03 3.99
CA GLU A 103 -15.66 -2.96 4.64
C GLU A 103 -16.67 -3.92 4.02
N GLN A 104 -16.76 -3.93 2.69
CA GLN A 104 -17.84 -4.65 2.00
C GLN A 104 -17.59 -6.16 1.94
N LYS A 105 -16.31 -6.57 1.90
CA LYS A 105 -15.93 -7.95 1.60
C LYS A 105 -15.06 -8.55 2.69
N PHE A 106 -13.88 -7.99 2.92
CA PHE A 106 -12.86 -8.68 3.72
C PHE A 106 -13.24 -8.86 5.18
N ILE A 107 -13.68 -7.80 5.85
CA ILE A 107 -14.09 -7.86 7.27
C ILE A 107 -15.31 -8.78 7.41
N LYS A 108 -16.30 -8.65 6.52
CA LYS A 108 -17.50 -9.49 6.52
C LYS A 108 -17.14 -10.97 6.38
N ASP A 109 -16.26 -11.32 5.46
CA ASP A 109 -15.79 -12.69 5.26
C ASP A 109 -15.05 -13.24 6.49
N CYS A 110 -14.19 -12.44 7.12
CA CYS A 110 -13.44 -12.85 8.33
C CYS A 110 -14.37 -13.05 9.53
N LEU A 111 -15.33 -12.15 9.74
CA LEU A 111 -16.31 -12.24 10.82
C LEU A 111 -17.21 -13.47 10.66
N ASN A 112 -17.71 -13.72 9.44
CA ASN A 112 -18.55 -14.90 9.15
C ASN A 112 -17.82 -16.21 9.44
N LYS A 113 -16.51 -16.26 9.19
CA LYS A 113 -15.68 -17.45 9.41
C LYS A 113 -15.05 -17.51 10.80
N LYS A 114 -15.27 -16.50 11.65
CA LYS A 114 -14.63 -16.34 12.98
C LYS A 114 -13.12 -16.45 12.90
N GLN A 115 -12.50 -15.89 11.87
CA GLN A 115 -11.06 -15.96 11.64
C GLN A 115 -10.36 -14.70 12.13
N PRO A 116 -9.19 -14.82 12.78
CA PRO A 116 -8.36 -13.67 13.07
C PRO A 116 -7.90 -13.03 11.77
N MET A 117 -7.77 -11.71 11.76
CA MET A 117 -7.29 -10.94 10.62
C MET A 117 -6.23 -9.93 11.06
N LEU A 118 -5.25 -9.69 10.19
CA LEU A 118 -4.24 -8.66 10.41
C LEU A 118 -4.33 -7.59 9.32
N LEU A 119 -4.76 -6.39 9.72
CA LEU A 119 -4.94 -5.26 8.81
C LEU A 119 -3.64 -4.51 8.55
N PHE A 120 -3.57 -3.83 7.40
CA PHE A 120 -2.39 -3.02 7.08
C PHE A 120 -2.31 -1.77 7.96
N ILE A 121 -1.34 -1.74 8.88
CA ILE A 121 -1.17 -0.65 9.84
C ILE A 121 -0.98 0.74 9.21
N GLY A 122 -0.32 0.83 8.05
CA GLY A 122 -0.09 2.12 7.38
C GLY A 122 -1.40 2.78 6.94
N TYR A 123 -2.39 1.99 6.54
CA TYR A 123 -3.73 2.50 6.23
C TYR A 123 -4.42 3.01 7.50
N LEU A 124 -4.38 2.22 8.60
CA LEU A 124 -5.01 2.61 9.86
C LEU A 124 -4.41 3.91 10.41
N LEU A 125 -3.09 4.05 10.38
CA LEU A 125 -2.40 5.29 10.77
C LEU A 125 -2.79 6.46 9.86
N SER A 126 -2.83 6.26 8.54
CA SER A 126 -3.25 7.30 7.60
C SER A 126 -4.67 7.78 7.89
N LYS A 127 -5.59 6.84 8.14
CA LYS A 127 -6.98 7.14 8.49
C LYS A 127 -7.07 7.91 9.81
N MET A 128 -6.39 7.45 10.86
CA MET A 128 -6.37 8.14 12.16
C MET A 128 -5.83 9.58 12.05
N ILE A 129 -4.76 9.79 11.28
CA ILE A 129 -4.19 11.13 11.07
C ILE A 129 -5.18 12.03 10.33
N ILE A 130 -5.81 11.53 9.26
CA ILE A 130 -6.81 12.28 8.48
C ILE A 130 -8.02 12.64 9.35
N ASP A 131 -8.54 11.67 10.11
CA ASP A 131 -9.71 11.87 10.97
C ASP A 131 -9.41 12.85 12.11
N HIS A 132 -8.22 12.74 12.71
CA HIS A 132 -7.74 13.68 13.73
C HIS A 132 -7.61 15.09 13.15
N TYR A 133 -6.97 15.24 11.98
CA TYR A 133 -6.83 16.54 11.33
C TYR A 133 -8.20 17.17 11.06
N ARG A 134 -9.15 16.41 10.49
CA ARG A 134 -10.53 16.86 10.24
C ARG A 134 -11.21 17.34 11.52
N TYR A 135 -11.05 16.63 12.63
CA TYR A 135 -11.62 17.01 13.92
C TYR A 135 -11.07 18.35 14.43
N TYR A 136 -9.77 18.62 14.26
CA TYR A 136 -9.17 19.93 14.60
C TYR A 136 -9.64 21.05 13.67
N THR A 137 -9.82 20.79 12.38
CA THR A 137 -10.34 21.79 11.44
C THR A 137 -11.79 22.17 11.77
N ILE A 138 -12.63 21.19 12.13
CA ILE A 138 -14.04 21.44 12.49
C ILE A 138 -14.14 22.15 13.85
N SER A 139 -13.33 21.76 14.85
CA SER A 139 -13.36 22.37 16.19
C SER A 139 -12.72 23.77 16.25
N SER A 140 -11.83 24.11 15.31
CA SER A 140 -11.30 25.48 15.16
C SER A 140 -12.30 26.43 14.49
N HIS A 141 -13.17 25.92 13.61
CA HIS A 141 -14.23 26.72 12.96
C HIS A 141 -15.42 27.00 13.89
N SER A 142 -15.64 26.19 14.93
CA SER A 142 -16.68 26.47 15.95
C SER A 142 -16.23 27.43 17.05
N LYS A 143 -14.93 27.75 17.15
CA LYS A 143 -14.36 28.69 18.14
C LYS A 143 -13.95 30.05 17.56
N THR A 144 -14.16 30.29 16.27
CA THR A 144 -13.68 31.51 15.57
C THR A 144 -14.82 32.43 15.11
N SER A 145 -15.80 32.68 15.98
CA SER A 145 -16.70 33.85 15.82
C SER A 145 -16.17 35.13 16.50
N THR A 146 -14.99 35.12 17.12
CA THR A 146 -14.45 36.31 17.82
C THR A 146 -12.94 36.51 17.76
N LEU A 147 -12.21 35.89 16.83
CA LEU A 147 -10.82 36.26 16.55
C LEU A 147 -10.52 36.19 15.06
N SER A 148 -11.01 37.22 14.38
CA SER A 148 -10.55 37.61 13.06
C SER A 148 -9.06 37.94 13.09
N ARG A 149 -8.37 37.60 11.98
CA ARG A 149 -6.99 37.97 11.65
C ARG A 149 -5.90 37.25 12.44
N VAL A 150 -5.50 36.07 11.96
CA VAL A 150 -4.16 35.75 11.44
C VAL A 150 -4.13 34.22 11.30
N HIS A 151 -4.50 33.72 10.11
CA HIS A 151 -4.06 32.40 9.71
C HIS A 151 -4.01 32.35 8.18
N MET A 152 -2.86 32.74 7.63
CA MET A 152 -2.47 32.26 6.30
C MET A 152 -2.36 30.75 6.40
N THR A 153 -3.06 30.04 5.54
CA THR A 153 -2.88 28.59 5.39
C THR A 153 -1.72 28.30 4.45
N LEU A 154 -1.07 27.14 4.61
CA LEU A 154 0.01 26.67 3.71
C LEU A 154 -0.40 26.69 2.22
N ILE A 155 -1.71 26.66 1.93
CA ILE A 155 -2.29 26.79 0.60
C ILE A 155 -2.05 28.19 0.00
N ASP A 156 -2.07 29.23 0.84
CA ASP A 156 -1.83 30.61 0.41
C ASP A 156 -0.34 30.84 0.09
N TYR A 157 0.56 30.21 0.85
CA TYR A 157 2.01 30.22 0.59
C TYR A 157 2.38 29.51 -0.73
N VAL A 158 1.69 28.41 -1.05
CA VAL A 158 1.91 27.67 -2.31
C VAL A 158 1.34 28.43 -3.52
N LYS A 159 0.27 29.21 -3.35
CA LYS A 159 -0.30 30.06 -4.42
C LYS A 159 0.47 31.36 -4.64
N SER A 160 1.18 31.86 -3.64
CA SER A 160 1.97 33.11 -3.74
C SER A 160 3.40 32.90 -4.26
N SER A 161 3.85 31.66 -4.45
CA SER A 161 5.19 31.38 -4.96
C SER A 161 5.23 31.58 -6.48
N PRO A 162 6.02 32.53 -7.02
CA PRO A 162 6.06 32.80 -8.45
C PRO A 162 6.68 31.60 -9.19
N LYS A 163 5.98 31.14 -10.24
CA LYS A 163 6.52 30.18 -11.21
C LYS A 163 7.66 30.83 -12.01
N ASN A 164 8.89 30.66 -11.54
CA ASN A 164 10.11 30.67 -12.34
C ASN A 164 10.84 29.39 -11.89
N TYR A 165 11.15 28.43 -12.75
CA TYR A 165 12.09 28.54 -13.85
C TYR A 165 11.72 27.57 -14.98
N GLN A 166 11.92 28.06 -16.21
CA GLN A 166 12.20 27.28 -17.41
C GLN A 166 13.48 26.46 -17.24
#